data_AF-A0AAJ5BFF2-F1
#
_entry.id   AF-A0AAJ5BFF2-F1
#
_cell.length_a   1.000
_cell.length_b   1.000
_cell.length_c   1.000
_cell.angle_alpha   90.00
_cell.angle_beta   90.00
_cell.angle_gamma   90.00
#
_symmetry.space_group_name_H-M   'P 1'
#
loop_
_entity.id
_entity.type
_entity.pdbx_description
1 polymer ?
#
loop_
_entity_poly.entity_id
_entity_poly.type
_entity_poly.pdbx_seq_one_letter_code
_entity_poly.pdbx_strand_id
1 'polypeptide(L)'
;MDKTLSQLPKLAKDKHNENKKYFDKLKKKAPKDLDYQMQEIHDNVFKKTDCLSCANCCKTTGPLFTNADIERIAKHLKMKPQQFIDKYLYIDEDRDYVLQSLPCTFLDNENYCMIYEVRPKACREYPHTDRKKFNQISNLTLKNVAICPAAYEVVEEMKRRIILK
;
A
#
# COMPACT_ATOMS: atom_id res chain seq x y z
N MET A 1 -0.25 -18.76 3.74
CA MET A 1 0.05 -17.39 3.32
C MET A 1 1.46 -17.28 2.72
N ASP A 2 2.48 -17.86 3.37
CA ASP A 2 3.90 -17.69 2.99
C ASP A 2 4.27 -18.15 1.57
N LYS A 3 3.69 -19.25 1.07
CA LYS A 3 3.95 -19.72 -0.31
C LYS A 3 3.44 -18.73 -1.37
N THR A 4 2.30 -18.08 -1.12
CA THR A 4 1.73 -17.08 -2.04
C THR A 4 2.56 -15.80 -2.02
N LEU A 5 3.02 -15.38 -0.84
CA LEU A 5 3.80 -14.16 -0.68
C LEU A 5 5.17 -14.25 -1.35
N SER A 6 5.86 -15.38 -1.21
CA SER A 6 7.18 -15.58 -1.83
C SER A 6 7.14 -15.63 -3.37
N GLN A 7 6.00 -16.04 -3.94
CA GLN A 7 5.79 -16.08 -5.38
C GLN A 7 5.31 -14.74 -5.96
N LEU A 8 4.82 -13.83 -5.11
CA LEU A 8 4.19 -12.59 -5.54
C LEU A 8 5.09 -11.71 -6.44
N PRO A 9 6.39 -11.48 -6.13
CA PRO A 9 7.25 -10.69 -7.00
C PRO A 9 7.42 -11.30 -8.38
N LYS A 10 7.49 -12.65 -8.46
CA LYS A 10 7.57 -13.37 -9.73
C LYS A 10 6.27 -13.23 -10.51
N LEU A 11 5.12 -13.48 -9.87
CA LEU A 11 3.80 -13.35 -10.51
C LEU A 11 3.54 -11.93 -11.02
N ALA A 12 3.93 -10.91 -10.24
CA ALA A 12 3.83 -9.51 -10.64
C ALA A 12 4.74 -9.19 -11.83
N LYS A 13 5.96 -9.74 -11.87
CA LYS A 13 6.89 -9.60 -12.99
C LYS A 13 6.36 -10.27 -14.26
N ASP A 14 5.87 -11.50 -14.15
CA ASP A 14 5.36 -12.28 -15.29
C ASP A 14 4.15 -11.57 -15.94
N LYS A 15 3.27 -10.98 -15.12
CA LYS A 15 2.11 -10.20 -15.59
C LYS A 15 2.38 -8.71 -15.81
N HIS A 16 3.61 -8.23 -15.64
CA HIS A 16 3.91 -6.79 -15.69
C HIS A 16 3.48 -6.15 -17.01
N ASN A 17 3.86 -6.77 -18.13
CA ASN A 17 3.54 -6.24 -19.47
C ASN A 17 2.03 -6.24 -19.76
N GLU A 18 1.33 -7.27 -19.29
CA GLU A 18 -0.13 -7.38 -19.39
C GLU A 18 -0.82 -6.28 -18.58
N ASN A 19 -0.45 -6.15 -17.29
CA ASN A 19 -1.00 -5.14 -16.38
C ASN A 19 -0.72 -3.73 -16.89
N LYS A 20 0.48 -3.47 -17.40
CA LYS A 20 0.85 -2.18 -17.99
C LYS A 20 -0.05 -1.84 -19.18
N LYS A 21 -0.21 -2.77 -20.14
CA LYS A 21 -1.11 -2.58 -21.30
C LYS A 21 -2.56 -2.33 -20.87
N TYR A 22 -3.03 -3.04 -19.85
CA TYR A 22 -4.36 -2.85 -19.30
C TYR A 22 -4.54 -1.45 -18.72
N PHE A 23 -3.60 -0.99 -17.88
CA PHE A 23 -3.65 0.35 -17.29
C PHE A 23 -3.50 1.47 -18.32
N ASP A 24 -2.71 1.28 -19.38
CA ASP A 24 -2.59 2.26 -20.46
C ASP A 24 -3.93 2.44 -21.20
N LYS A 25 -4.69 1.35 -21.41
CA LYS A 25 -6.05 1.42 -21.93
C LYS A 25 -7.00 2.10 -20.95
N LEU A 26 -6.92 1.74 -19.67
CA LEU A 26 -7.79 2.28 -18.61
C LEU A 26 -7.63 3.80 -18.49
N LYS A 27 -6.39 4.31 -18.57
CA LYS A 27 -6.09 5.74 -18.53
C LYS A 27 -6.71 6.50 -19.71
N LYS A 28 -6.66 5.91 -20.90
CA LYS A 28 -7.20 6.53 -22.12
C LYS A 28 -8.72 6.53 -22.15
N LYS A 29 -9.35 5.49 -21.60
CA LYS A 29 -10.79 5.26 -21.71
C LYS A 29 -11.34 4.65 -20.42
N ALA A 30 -11.31 5.44 -19.35
CA ALA A 30 -11.88 5.04 -18.07
C ALA A 30 -13.41 4.99 -18.17
N PRO A 31 -14.05 3.89 -17.72
CA PRO A 31 -15.50 3.85 -17.54
C PRO A 31 -15.97 4.96 -16.59
N LYS A 32 -17.18 5.49 -16.80
CA LYS A 32 -17.74 6.57 -15.95
C LYS A 32 -17.96 6.12 -14.51
N ASP A 33 -18.23 4.84 -14.33
CA ASP A 33 -18.50 4.17 -13.06
C ASP A 33 -17.26 3.49 -12.45
N LEU A 34 -16.06 3.78 -12.97
CA LEU A 34 -14.81 3.16 -12.53
C LEU A 34 -14.61 3.27 -11.01
N ASP A 35 -14.83 4.46 -10.42
CA ASP A 35 -14.63 4.66 -8.98
C ASP A 35 -15.57 3.77 -8.14
N TYR A 36 -16.81 3.54 -8.60
CA TYR A 36 -17.76 2.65 -7.92
C TYR A 36 -17.32 1.18 -8.03
N GLN A 37 -16.92 0.76 -9.23
CA GLN A 37 -16.41 -0.59 -9.45
C GLN A 37 -15.14 -0.86 -8.63
N MET A 38 -14.24 0.12 -8.52
CA MET A 38 -13.03 0.02 -7.70
C MET A 38 -13.35 -0.14 -6.22
N GLN A 39 -14.30 0.64 -5.69
CA GLN A 39 -14.72 0.49 -4.29
C GLN A 39 -15.28 -0.91 -4.03
N GLU A 40 -16.15 -1.40 -4.90
CA GLU A 40 -16.74 -2.74 -4.74
C GLU A 40 -15.68 -3.85 -4.82
N ILE A 41 -14.75 -3.76 -5.76
CA ILE A 41 -13.64 -4.70 -5.89
C ILE A 41 -12.74 -4.65 -4.65
N HIS A 42 -12.37 -3.45 -4.19
CA HIS A 42 -11.57 -3.25 -2.98
C HIS A 42 -12.26 -3.92 -1.78
N ASP A 43 -13.51 -3.57 -1.50
CA ASP A 43 -14.24 -4.11 -0.35
C ASP A 43 -14.33 -5.64 -0.40
N ASN A 44 -14.59 -6.21 -1.58
CA ASN A 44 -14.71 -7.65 -1.76
C ASN A 44 -13.38 -8.39 -1.54
N VAL A 45 -12.26 -7.82 -1.98
CA VAL A 45 -10.92 -8.40 -1.77
C VAL A 45 -10.50 -8.26 -0.30
N PHE A 46 -10.69 -7.08 0.31
CA PHE A 46 -10.29 -6.82 1.69
C PHE A 46 -11.17 -7.52 2.73
N LYS A 47 -12.44 -7.87 2.41
CA LYS A 47 -13.25 -8.80 3.23
C LYS A 47 -12.60 -10.19 3.39
N LYS A 48 -11.75 -10.60 2.45
CA LYS A 48 -11.08 -11.91 2.43
C LYS A 48 -9.59 -11.80 2.73
N THR A 49 -9.09 -10.60 2.96
CA THR A 49 -7.66 -10.34 3.20
C THR A 49 -7.46 -9.91 4.63
N ASP A 50 -6.65 -10.66 5.36
CA ASP A 50 -6.14 -10.24 6.66
C ASP A 50 -4.73 -9.67 6.51
N CYS A 51 -4.54 -8.38 6.77
CA CYS A 51 -3.24 -7.72 6.72
C CYS A 51 -2.25 -8.29 7.75
N LEU A 52 -2.74 -8.78 8.90
CA LEU A 52 -1.92 -9.37 9.97
C LEU A 52 -1.35 -10.73 9.56
N SER A 53 -1.94 -11.38 8.55
CA SER A 53 -1.45 -12.66 8.03
C SER A 53 -0.07 -12.58 7.37
N CYS A 54 0.35 -11.39 6.90
CA CYS A 54 1.65 -11.22 6.24
C CYS A 54 2.44 -10.00 6.72
N ALA A 55 1.77 -8.87 6.99
CA ALA A 55 2.37 -7.57 7.25
C ALA A 55 3.52 -7.19 6.29
N ASN A 56 3.46 -7.63 5.03
CA ASN A 56 4.61 -7.56 4.13
C ASN A 56 5.07 -6.12 3.85
N CYS A 57 4.13 -5.18 3.70
CA CYS A 57 4.46 -3.76 3.51
C CYS A 57 5.15 -3.16 4.76
N CYS A 58 4.75 -3.58 5.97
CA CYS A 58 5.42 -3.18 7.21
C CYS A 58 6.82 -3.79 7.32
N LYS A 59 7.07 -4.96 6.72
CA LYS A 59 8.38 -5.64 6.73
C LYS A 59 9.36 -5.13 5.68
N THR A 60 8.88 -4.67 4.53
CA THR A 60 9.73 -4.49 3.33
C THR A 60 9.68 -3.12 2.69
N THR A 61 8.69 -2.29 3.01
CA THR A 61 8.51 -0.99 2.34
C THR A 61 8.72 0.17 3.32
N GLY A 62 8.06 0.13 4.48
CA GLY A 62 8.02 1.27 5.39
C GLY A 62 7.17 2.43 4.84
N PRO A 63 6.51 3.21 5.71
CA PRO A 63 5.75 4.38 5.27
C PRO A 63 6.62 5.63 5.24
N LEU A 64 6.18 6.62 4.45
CA LEU A 64 6.56 8.02 4.68
C LEU A 64 5.73 8.60 5.83
N PHE A 65 6.28 9.63 6.48
CA PHE A 65 5.67 10.35 7.60
C PHE A 65 5.52 11.82 7.23
N THR A 66 4.30 12.33 7.30
CA THR A 66 4.08 13.78 7.21
C THR A 66 4.36 14.45 8.56
N ASN A 67 4.57 15.77 8.57
CA ASN A 67 4.68 16.52 9.84
C ASN A 67 3.48 16.28 10.77
N ALA A 68 2.28 16.19 10.21
CA ALA A 68 1.06 15.87 10.97
C ALA A 68 1.06 14.42 11.53
N ASP A 69 1.69 13.47 10.83
CA ASP A 69 1.89 12.12 11.36
C ASP A 69 2.90 12.13 12.50
N ILE A 70 4.02 12.83 12.34
CA ILE A 70 5.07 12.97 13.36
C ILE A 70 4.49 13.55 14.65
N GLU A 71 3.76 14.66 14.57
CA GLU A 71 3.14 15.29 15.75
C GLU A 71 2.18 14.34 16.47
N ARG A 72 1.30 13.67 15.70
CA ARG A 72 0.28 12.78 16.27
C ARG A 72 0.89 11.54 16.91
N ILE A 73 1.88 10.93 16.26
CA ILE A 73 2.54 9.71 16.77
C ILE A 73 3.44 10.04 17.95
N ALA A 74 4.23 11.13 17.88
CA ALA A 74 5.06 11.57 18.99
C ALA A 74 4.22 11.86 20.25
N LYS A 75 3.05 12.51 20.09
CA LYS A 75 2.09 12.72 21.18
C LYS A 75 1.61 11.40 21.77
N HIS A 76 1.26 10.42 20.94
CA HIS A 76 0.84 9.09 21.39
C HIS A 76 1.94 8.36 22.18
N LEU A 77 3.19 8.48 21.73
CA LEU A 77 4.37 7.92 22.39
C LEU A 77 4.90 8.77 23.56
N LYS A 78 4.20 9.85 23.91
CA LYS A 78 4.55 10.78 25.00
C LYS A 78 5.99 11.34 24.88
N MET A 79 6.38 11.73 23.67
CA MET A 79 7.68 12.36 23.39
C MET A 79 7.55 13.60 22.50
N LYS A 80 8.61 14.41 22.44
CA LYS A 80 8.64 15.59 21.56
C LYS A 80 8.79 15.14 20.09
N PRO A 81 8.19 15.85 19.12
CA PRO A 81 8.35 15.57 17.68
C PRO A 81 9.81 15.44 17.23
N GLN A 82 10.69 16.32 17.70
CA GLN A 82 12.12 16.26 17.37
C GLN A 82 12.76 14.94 17.84
N GLN A 83 12.45 14.49 19.06
CA GLN A 83 12.95 13.21 19.58
C GLN A 83 12.42 12.02 18.77
N PHE A 84 11.20 12.11 18.25
CA PHE A 84 10.64 11.08 17.38
C PHE A 84 11.40 11.02 16.05
N ILE A 85 11.69 12.18 15.44
CA ILE A 85 12.48 12.26 14.21
C ILE A 85 13.86 11.67 14.44
N ASP A 86 14.59 12.16 15.44
CA ASP A 86 15.97 11.74 15.72
C ASP A 86 16.06 10.23 15.99
N LYS A 87 15.05 9.66 16.65
CA LYS A 87 15.03 8.26 17.06
C LYS A 87 14.57 7.29 15.97
N TYR A 88 13.61 7.68 15.14
CA TYR A 88 12.91 6.75 14.24
C TYR A 88 13.04 7.09 12.77
N LEU A 89 13.35 8.34 12.41
CA LEU A 89 13.24 8.83 11.04
C LEU A 89 14.58 9.33 10.49
N TYR A 90 14.66 9.38 9.16
CA TYR A 90 15.63 10.17 8.41
C TYR A 90 14.94 10.76 7.18
N ILE A 91 15.60 11.70 6.51
CA ILE A 91 15.11 12.31 5.27
C ILE A 91 15.76 11.58 4.09
N ASP A 92 14.96 11.02 3.19
CA ASP A 92 15.44 10.31 2.01
C ASP A 92 15.77 11.24 0.82
N GLU A 93 16.08 10.64 -0.33
CA GLU A 93 16.42 11.35 -1.56
C GLU A 93 15.28 12.21 -2.13
N ASP A 94 14.03 11.84 -1.83
CA ASP A 94 12.83 12.58 -2.23
C ASP A 94 12.47 13.70 -1.23
N ARG A 95 13.27 13.85 -0.16
CA ARG A 95 13.08 14.76 0.97
C ARG A 95 11.87 14.41 1.84
N ASP A 96 11.49 13.14 1.87
CA ASP A 96 10.43 12.62 2.72
C ASP A 96 11.00 12.06 4.03
N TYR A 97 10.25 12.19 5.12
CA TYR A 97 10.60 11.50 6.37
C TYR A 97 10.22 10.03 6.27
N VAL A 98 11.19 9.13 6.42
CA VAL A 98 11.02 7.68 6.35
C VAL A 98 11.71 6.98 7.52
N LEU A 99 11.37 5.72 7.79
CA LEU A 99 11.97 4.95 8.88
C LEU A 99 13.46 4.68 8.67
N GLN A 100 14.27 4.81 9.72
CA GLN A 100 15.71 4.50 9.70
C GLN A 100 16.05 3.06 9.30
N SER A 101 15.15 2.11 9.56
CA SER A 101 15.37 0.70 9.20
C SER A 101 14.06 -0.04 8.94
N LEU A 102 14.20 -1.18 8.29
CA LEU A 102 13.15 -2.16 8.09
C LEU A 102 13.56 -3.50 8.73
N PRO A 103 12.62 -4.31 9.25
CA PRO A 103 11.16 -4.08 9.34
C PRO A 103 10.74 -2.85 10.15
N CYS A 104 9.51 -2.40 9.96
CA CYS A 104 8.96 -1.23 10.66
C CYS A 104 9.17 -1.34 12.17
N THR A 105 9.75 -0.32 12.80
CA THR A 105 10.04 -0.30 14.25
C THR A 105 8.79 -0.44 15.12
N PHE A 106 7.61 -0.18 14.57
CA PHE A 106 6.33 -0.33 15.26
C PHE A 106 5.63 -1.67 15.00
N LEU A 107 6.23 -2.57 14.23
CA LEU A 107 5.72 -3.91 13.97
C LEU A 107 6.31 -4.89 15.00
N ASP A 108 5.46 -5.67 15.65
CA ASP A 108 5.90 -6.74 16.54
C ASP A 108 6.09 -8.09 15.82
N ASN A 109 6.49 -9.11 16.58
CA ASN A 109 6.75 -10.45 16.06
C ASN A 109 5.48 -11.20 15.63
N GLU A 110 4.31 -10.75 16.07
CA GLU A 110 2.99 -11.32 15.75
C GLU A 110 2.28 -10.52 14.63
N ASN A 111 3.01 -9.64 13.94
CA ASN A 111 2.53 -8.74 12.88
C ASN A 111 1.57 -7.62 13.34
N TYR A 112 1.45 -7.36 14.64
CA TYR A 112 0.66 -6.25 15.15
C TYR A 112 1.46 -4.94 15.10
N CYS A 113 0.74 -3.86 14.79
CA CYS A 113 1.30 -2.52 14.82
C CYS A 113 1.04 -1.87 16.18
N MET A 114 2.10 -1.57 16.93
CA MET A 114 2.02 -0.93 18.25
C MET A 114 1.39 0.47 18.21
N ILE A 115 1.32 1.11 17.03
CA ILE A 115 0.73 2.42 16.84
C ILE A 115 -0.46 2.40 15.86
N TYR A 116 -1.15 1.26 15.72
CA TYR A 116 -2.16 1.04 14.67
C TYR A 116 -3.19 2.19 14.57
N GLU A 117 -3.70 2.69 15.70
CA GLU A 117 -4.69 3.78 15.76
C GLU A 117 -4.16 5.12 15.26
N VAL A 118 -2.87 5.40 15.47
CA VAL A 118 -2.24 6.67 15.09
C VAL A 118 -1.32 6.54 13.88
N ARG A 119 -1.31 5.37 13.21
CA ARG A 119 -0.42 5.01 12.10
C ARG A 119 -0.33 6.11 11.04
N PRO A 120 0.78 6.23 10.29
CA PRO A 120 0.92 7.27 9.28
C PRO A 120 -0.18 7.20 8.21
N LYS A 121 -0.44 8.33 7.55
CA LYS A 121 -1.42 8.38 6.45
C LYS A 121 -1.10 7.35 5.36
N ALA A 122 0.17 7.22 4.99
CA ALA A 122 0.62 6.24 4.02
C ALA A 122 0.25 4.79 4.42
N CYS A 123 0.35 4.42 5.70
CA CYS A 123 -0.09 3.11 6.18
C CYS A 123 -1.61 2.92 6.13
N ARG A 124 -2.40 3.96 6.41
CA ARG A 124 -3.87 3.88 6.35
C ARG A 124 -4.38 3.67 4.94
N GLU A 125 -3.75 4.34 3.98
CA GLU A 125 -4.21 4.36 2.59
C GLU A 125 -3.58 3.26 1.74
N TYR A 126 -2.54 2.57 2.21
CA TYR A 126 -1.92 1.47 1.47
C TYR A 126 -2.91 0.30 1.27
N PRO A 127 -3.02 -0.30 0.06
CA PRO A 127 -2.21 -0.11 -1.16
C PRO A 127 -2.78 0.90 -2.17
N HIS A 128 -3.69 1.77 -1.73
CA HIS A 128 -4.37 2.83 -2.48
C HIS A 128 -5.38 2.34 -3.53
N THR A 129 -5.95 1.15 -3.34
CA THR A 129 -6.89 0.54 -4.30
C THR A 129 -8.32 1.08 -4.21
N ASP A 130 -8.67 1.79 -3.15
CA ASP A 130 -9.94 2.50 -2.90
C ASP A 130 -9.87 4.00 -3.25
N ARG A 131 -8.73 4.48 -3.76
CA ARG A 131 -8.54 5.89 -4.07
C ARG A 131 -9.38 6.32 -5.28
N LYS A 132 -10.16 7.40 -5.12
CA LYS A 132 -10.84 8.09 -6.23
C LYS A 132 -9.87 8.46 -7.36
N LYS A 133 -10.33 8.35 -8.61
CA LYS A 133 -9.50 8.52 -9.81
C LYS A 133 -8.31 7.55 -9.80
N PHE A 134 -8.57 6.29 -9.45
CA PHE A 134 -7.57 5.23 -9.34
C PHE A 134 -6.69 5.10 -10.60
N ASN A 135 -7.23 5.36 -11.78
CA ASN A 135 -6.49 5.36 -13.04
C ASN A 135 -5.30 6.35 -13.07
N GLN A 136 -5.27 7.37 -12.21
CA GLN A 136 -4.14 8.30 -12.10
C GLN A 136 -2.93 7.71 -11.39
N ILE A 137 -3.10 6.65 -10.60
CA ILE A 137 -2.04 6.04 -9.79
C ILE A 137 -1.56 4.69 -10.31
N SER A 138 -1.89 4.31 -11.56
CA SER A 138 -1.57 2.97 -12.06
C SER A 138 -0.09 2.58 -11.95
N ASN A 139 0.82 3.55 -12.04
CA ASN A 139 2.26 3.28 -11.89
C ASN A 139 2.61 2.88 -10.45
N LEU A 140 1.96 3.48 -9.45
CA LEU A 140 2.08 3.10 -8.05
C LEU A 140 1.47 1.71 -7.83
N THR A 141 0.28 1.46 -8.37
CA THR A 141 -0.37 0.15 -8.28
C THR A 141 0.52 -0.95 -8.87
N LEU A 142 1.15 -0.72 -10.03
CA LEU A 142 2.07 -1.67 -10.66
C LEU A 142 3.28 -2.04 -9.78
N LYS A 143 3.73 -1.13 -8.90
CA LYS A 143 4.74 -1.44 -7.89
C LYS A 143 4.11 -2.23 -6.72
N ASN A 144 2.96 -1.78 -6.24
CA ASN A 144 2.29 -2.37 -5.08
C ASN A 144 1.83 -3.82 -5.30
N VAL A 145 1.50 -4.24 -6.53
CA VAL A 145 1.12 -5.63 -6.83
C VAL A 145 2.26 -6.64 -6.59
N ALA A 146 3.51 -6.20 -6.57
CA ALA A 146 4.64 -7.06 -6.23
C ALA A 146 4.86 -7.21 -4.72
N ILE A 147 4.19 -6.37 -3.90
CA ILE A 147 4.37 -6.27 -2.46
C ILE A 147 3.15 -6.79 -1.70
N CYS A 148 1.95 -6.43 -2.14
CA CYS A 148 0.70 -6.74 -1.46
C CYS A 148 -0.12 -7.77 -2.25
N PRO A 149 -0.40 -8.95 -1.67
CA PRO A 149 -1.27 -9.96 -2.31
C PRO A 149 -2.66 -9.41 -2.63
N ALA A 150 -3.25 -8.59 -1.75
CA ALA A 150 -4.53 -7.95 -2.02
C ALA A 150 -4.47 -6.95 -3.19
N ALA A 151 -3.40 -6.15 -3.29
CA ALA A 151 -3.24 -5.27 -4.44
C ALA A 151 -3.16 -6.06 -5.75
N TYR A 152 -2.45 -7.18 -5.75
CA TYR A 152 -2.40 -8.08 -6.91
C TYR A 152 -3.78 -8.62 -7.26
N GLU A 153 -4.52 -9.16 -6.29
CA GLU A 153 -5.86 -9.73 -6.54
C GLU A 153 -6.86 -8.65 -7.01
N VAL A 154 -6.78 -7.43 -6.47
CA VAL A 154 -7.58 -6.30 -6.97
C VAL A 154 -7.35 -6.10 -8.47
N VAL A 155 -6.10 -6.07 -8.93
CA VAL A 155 -5.79 -5.88 -10.36
C VAL A 155 -6.27 -7.06 -11.21
N GLU A 156 -6.18 -8.29 -10.71
CA GLU A 156 -6.74 -9.46 -11.39
C GLU A 156 -8.26 -9.36 -11.53
N GLU A 157 -8.96 -8.96 -10.47
CA GLU A 157 -10.41 -8.80 -10.48
C GLU A 157 -10.86 -7.65 -11.38
N MET A 158 -10.11 -6.54 -11.41
CA MET A 158 -10.33 -5.45 -12.37
C MET A 158 -10.31 -5.96 -13.81
N LYS A 159 -9.30 -6.76 -14.18
CA LYS A 159 -9.21 -7.31 -15.54
C LYS A 159 -10.37 -8.23 -15.90
N ARG A 160 -10.95 -8.94 -14.92
CA ARG A 160 -12.13 -9.80 -15.11
C ARG A 160 -13.42 -9.00 -15.28
N ARG A 161 -13.64 -7.97 -14.47
CA ARG A 161 -14.90 -7.21 -14.44
C ARG A 161 -14.93 -6.05 -15.43
N ILE A 162 -13.84 -5.30 -15.54
CA ILE A 162 -13.75 -4.09 -16.35
C ILE A 162 -13.10 -4.44 -17.69
N ILE A 163 -13.95 -4.81 -18.64
CA ILE A 163 -13.51 -5.15 -20.01
C ILE A 163 -13.33 -3.86 -20.82
N LEU A 164 -12.08 -3.52 -21.11
CA LEU A 164 -11.71 -2.33 -21.88
C LEU A 164 -11.70 -2.66 -23.38
N LYS A 165 -12.68 -2.11 -24.10
CA LYS A 165 -12.75 -2.14 -25.58
C LYS A 165 -11.80 -1.12 -26.18
#